data_AF-A0A2L2Z7V2-F1
#
_entry.id   AF-A0A2L2Z7V2-F1
#
_cell.length_a   1.000
_cell.length_b   1.000
_cell.length_c   1.000
_cell.angle_alpha   90.00
_cell.angle_beta   90.00
_cell.angle_gamma   90.00
#
_symmetry.space_group_name_H-M   'P 1'
#
loop_
_entity.id
_entity.type
_entity.pdbx_description
1 polymer ?
#
loop_
_entity_poly.entity_id
_entity_poly.type
_entity_poly.pdbx_seq_one_letter_code
_entity_poly.pdbx_strand_id
1 'polypeptide(L)'
;ETHITHLTKAIDAFLMTIKNNQPPKVFVGHSKFIIIGAHKLVYIGDTVHRNLSNSELKTQVMQNSNSLCDSLKTLVVSTKIAAADFPSVVAV
;
A
#
# COMPACT_ATOMS: atom_id res chain seq x y z
N GLU A 1 3.33 -16.90 0.37
CA GLU A 1 3.12 -16.49 -1.05
C GLU A 1 1.80 -15.76 -1.29
N THR A 2 0.67 -16.27 -0.79
CA THR A 2 -0.68 -15.73 -1.05
C THR A 2 -0.90 -14.24 -0.74
N HIS A 3 -0.28 -13.68 0.31
CA HIS A 3 -0.46 -12.28 0.68
C HIS A 3 0.12 -11.29 -0.34
N ILE A 4 1.29 -11.62 -0.89
CA ILE A 4 1.96 -10.79 -1.90
C ILE A 4 1.10 -10.79 -3.17
N THR A 5 0.63 -11.95 -3.61
CA THR A 5 -0.26 -12.07 -4.78
C THR A 5 -1.54 -11.25 -4.62
N HIS A 6 -2.18 -11.28 -3.45
CA HIS A 6 -3.39 -10.48 -3.21
C HIS A 6 -3.09 -8.97 -3.22
N LEU A 7 -1.97 -8.55 -2.63
CA LEU A 7 -1.58 -7.14 -2.64
C LEU A 7 -1.26 -6.67 -4.06
N THR A 8 -0.50 -7.43 -4.84
CA THR A 8 -0.20 -7.11 -6.24
C THR A 8 -1.48 -6.97 -7.05
N LYS A 9 -2.42 -7.91 -6.93
CA LYS A 9 -3.73 -7.82 -7.61
C LYS A 9 -4.53 -6.58 -7.21
N ALA A 10 -4.48 -6.17 -5.94
CA ALA A 10 -5.15 -4.95 -5.49
C ALA A 10 -4.50 -3.68 -6.07
N ILE A 11 -3.18 -3.67 -6.19
CA ILE A 11 -2.42 -2.59 -6.84
C ILE A 11 -2.77 -2.51 -8.32
N ASP A 12 -2.76 -3.64 -9.03
CA ASP A 12 -3.12 -3.69 -10.45
C ASP A 12 -4.55 -3.18 -10.69
N ALA A 13 -5.51 -3.62 -9.86
CA ALA A 13 -6.88 -3.16 -9.94
C ALA A 13 -7.01 -1.65 -9.68
N PHE A 14 -6.30 -1.11 -8.68
CA PHE A 14 -6.24 0.33 -8.44
C PHE A 14 -5.69 1.10 -9.64
N LEU A 15 -4.56 0.66 -10.19
CA LEU A 15 -3.95 1.30 -11.37
C LEU A 15 -4.89 1.27 -12.58
N MET A 16 -5.65 0.19 -12.77
CA MET A 16 -6.69 0.13 -13.80
C MET A 16 -7.79 1.16 -13.57
N THR A 17 -8.20 1.41 -12.32
CA THR A 17 -9.21 2.43 -12.01
C THR A 17 -8.73 3.83 -12.36
N ILE A 18 -7.45 4.11 -12.12
CA ILE A 18 -6.80 5.36 -12.49
C ILE A 18 -6.69 5.50 -14.01
N LYS A 19 -6.16 4.47 -14.70
CA LYS A 19 -6.01 4.43 -16.16
C LYS A 19 -7.34 4.63 -16.90
N ASN A 20 -8.42 4.09 -16.35
CA ASN A 20 -9.76 4.20 -16.91
C ASN A 20 -10.53 5.43 -16.41
N ASN A 21 -9.82 6.40 -15.81
CA ASN A 21 -10.35 7.68 -15.33
C ASN A 21 -11.62 7.53 -14.46
N GLN A 22 -11.64 6.48 -13.64
CA GLN A 22 -12.77 6.18 -12.77
C GLN A 22 -12.94 7.28 -11.71
N PRO A 23 -14.17 7.55 -11.23
CA PRO A 23 -14.40 8.62 -10.27
C PRO A 23 -13.79 8.29 -8.89
N PRO A 24 -13.58 9.31 -8.01
CA PRO A 24 -12.98 9.14 -6.69
C PRO A 24 -13.54 8.01 -5.85
N LYS A 25 -14.86 7.83 -5.86
CA LYS A 25 -15.52 6.74 -5.14
C LYS A 25 -14.94 5.36 -5.46
N VAL A 26 -14.54 5.12 -6.71
CA VAL A 26 -14.05 3.83 -7.20
C VAL A 26 -12.58 3.63 -6.83
N PHE A 27 -11.70 4.56 -7.20
CA PHE A 27 -10.26 4.39 -6.93
C PHE A 27 -9.92 4.55 -5.44
N VAL A 28 -10.64 5.38 -4.68
CA VAL A 28 -10.51 5.46 -3.21
C VAL A 28 -10.91 4.12 -2.58
N GLY A 29 -11.92 3.44 -3.12
CA GLY A 29 -12.29 2.09 -2.70
C GLY A 29 -11.16 1.09 -2.89
N HIS A 30 -10.52 1.11 -4.06
CA HIS A 30 -9.38 0.22 -4.36
C HIS A 30 -8.14 0.54 -3.51
N SER A 31 -7.84 1.82 -3.29
CA SER A 31 -6.75 2.27 -2.41
C SER A 31 -6.89 1.67 -1.00
N LYS A 32 -8.10 1.63 -0.43
CA LYS A 32 -8.34 1.00 0.89
C LYS A 32 -8.00 -0.50 0.91
N PHE A 33 -8.27 -1.24 -0.15
CA PHE A 33 -7.90 -2.66 -0.23
C PHE A 33 -6.39 -2.87 -0.25
N ILE A 34 -5.63 -1.98 -0.89
CA ILE A 34 -4.17 -1.98 -0.85
C ILE A 34 -3.68 -1.76 0.59
N ILE A 35 -4.23 -0.77 1.30
CA ILE A 35 -3.88 -0.49 2.71
C ILE A 35 -4.10 -1.73 3.59
N ILE A 36 -5.27 -2.38 3.47
CA ILE A 36 -5.59 -3.58 4.27
C ILE A 36 -4.64 -4.74 3.91
N GLY A 37 -4.39 -4.97 2.63
CA GLY A 37 -3.50 -6.04 2.16
C GLY A 37 -2.06 -5.85 2.64
N ALA A 38 -1.54 -4.63 2.55
CA ALA A 38 -0.19 -4.29 2.96
C ALA A 38 -0.01 -4.27 4.48
N HIS A 39 -1.03 -3.85 5.25
CA HIS A 39 -0.98 -3.90 6.71
C HIS A 39 -0.75 -5.32 7.24
N LYS A 40 -1.24 -6.34 6.54
CA LYS A 40 -0.97 -7.74 6.88
C LYS A 40 0.51 -8.11 6.70
N LEU A 41 1.18 -7.57 5.68
CA LEU A 41 2.63 -7.76 5.48
C LEU A 41 3.46 -7.03 6.54
N VAL A 42 3.06 -5.81 6.93
CA VAL A 42 3.69 -5.07 8.04
C VAL A 42 3.60 -5.89 9.33
N TYR A 43 2.42 -6.43 9.66
CA TYR A 43 2.24 -7.27 10.85
C TYR A 43 3.09 -8.55 10.83
N ILE A 44 3.24 -9.17 9.66
CA ILE A 44 4.15 -10.32 9.49
C ILE A 44 5.59 -9.86 9.74
N GLY A 45 6.01 -8.72 9.19
CA GLY A 45 7.32 -8.12 9.43
C GLY A 45 7.58 -7.88 10.92
N ASP A 46 6.62 -7.29 11.64
CA ASP A 46 6.71 -7.09 13.09
C ASP A 46 6.84 -8.41 13.86
N THR A 47 6.08 -9.43 13.44
CA THR A 47 6.15 -10.76 14.05
C THR A 47 7.52 -11.40 13.82
N VAL A 48 8.06 -11.32 12.61
CA VAL A 48 9.41 -11.81 12.30
C VAL A 48 10.45 -11.04 13.10
N HIS A 49 10.39 -9.71 13.12
CA HIS A 49 11.28 -8.86 13.90
C HIS A 49 11.31 -9.26 15.38
N ARG A 50 10.16 -9.52 16.01
CA ARG A 50 10.09 -9.94 17.42
C ARG A 50 10.70 -11.32 17.69
N ASN A 51 10.66 -12.23 16.71
CA ASN A 51 11.08 -13.63 16.88
C ASN A 51 12.52 -13.91 16.39
N LEU A 52 13.16 -12.97 15.71
CA LEU A 52 14.55 -13.13 15.26
C LEU A 52 15.56 -12.90 16.41
N SER A 53 16.60 -13.74 16.46
CA SER A 53 17.75 -13.53 17.37
C SER A 53 18.88 -12.74 16.71
N ASN A 54 19.01 -12.81 15.39
CA ASN A 54 20.03 -12.09 14.63
C ASN A 54 19.66 -10.60 14.52
N SER A 55 20.53 -9.72 15.04
CA SER A 55 20.33 -8.26 15.10
C SER A 55 20.30 -7.59 13.71
N GLU A 56 21.11 -8.08 12.77
CA GLU A 56 21.15 -7.56 11.41
C GLU A 56 19.84 -7.86 10.68
N LEU A 57 19.37 -9.12 10.76
CA LEU A 57 18.08 -9.50 10.18
C LEU A 57 16.91 -8.76 10.83
N LYS A 58 16.94 -8.56 12.16
CA LYS A 58 15.94 -7.74 12.87
C LYS A 58 15.87 -6.33 12.31
N THR A 59 17.01 -5.71 12.07
CA THR A 59 17.12 -4.34 11.55
C THR A 59 16.58 -4.27 10.12
N GLN A 60 16.98 -5.22 9.26
CA GLN A 60 16.50 -5.28 7.88
C GLN A 60 14.98 -5.45 7.80
N VAL A 61 14.41 -6.37 8.57
CA VAL A 61 12.94 -6.61 8.58
C VAL A 61 12.19 -5.38 9.09
N MET A 62 12.69 -4.71 10.13
CA MET A 62 12.10 -3.47 10.64
C MET A 62 12.15 -2.35 9.60
N GLN A 63 13.30 -2.15 8.94
CA GLN A 63 13.46 -1.16 7.88
C GLN A 63 12.47 -1.40 6.74
N ASN A 64 12.36 -2.64 6.26
CA ASN A 64 11.42 -2.99 5.19
C ASN A 64 9.96 -2.75 5.60
N SER A 65 9.60 -3.07 6.85
CA SER A 65 8.25 -2.84 7.38
C SER A 65 7.92 -1.36 7.49
N ASN A 66 8.90 -0.54 7.91
CA ASN A 66 8.78 0.92 7.94
C ASN A 66 8.65 1.53 6.54
N SER A 67 9.48 1.10 5.59
CA SER A 67 9.40 1.57 4.20
C SER A 67 8.05 1.22 3.54
N LEU A 68 7.51 0.04 3.84
CA LEU A 68 6.15 -0.32 3.42
C LEU A 68 5.12 0.62 4.05
N CYS A 69 5.20 0.86 5.36
CA CYS A 69 4.29 1.77 6.07
C CYS A 69 4.33 3.20 5.49
N ASP A 70 5.52 3.73 5.19
CA ASP A 70 5.67 5.06 4.60
C ASP A 70 5.09 5.12 3.18
N SER A 71 5.26 4.05 2.39
CA SER A 71 4.61 3.93 1.08
C SER A 71 3.08 3.97 1.17
N LEU A 72 2.50 3.34 2.20
CA LEU A 72 1.05 3.38 2.45
C LEU A 72 0.56 4.77 2.86
N LYS A 73 1.35 5.52 3.65
CA LYS A 73 1.04 6.92 4.00
C LYS A 73 1.02 7.79 2.75
N THR A 74 2.03 7.65 1.89
CA THR A 74 2.09 8.36 0.61
C THR A 74 0.88 8.03 -0.26
N LEU A 75 0.52 6.75 -0.38
CA LEU A 75 -0.67 6.32 -1.12
C LEU A 75 -1.94 7.02 -0.61
N VAL A 76 -2.15 7.09 0.72
CA VAL A 76 -3.32 7.77 1.30
C VAL A 76 -3.34 9.26 0.94
N VAL A 77 -2.21 9.95 1.08
CA VAL A 77 -2.09 11.38 0.79
C VAL A 77 -2.34 11.65 -0.69
N SER A 78 -1.66 10.93 -1.60
CA SER A 78 -1.83 11.08 -3.04
C SER A 78 -3.26 10.74 -3.48
N THR A 79 -3.86 9.68 -2.94
CA THR A 79 -5.27 9.32 -3.23
C THR A 79 -6.23 10.44 -2.80
N LYS A 80 -5.98 11.06 -1.64
CA LYS A 80 -6.78 12.19 -1.15
C LYS A 80 -6.68 13.40 -2.07
N ILE A 81 -5.46 13.75 -2.50
CA ILE A 81 -5.22 14.87 -3.42
C ILE A 81 -5.91 14.59 -4.76
N ALA A 82 -5.68 13.42 -5.35
CA ALA A 82 -6.31 13.02 -6.61
C ALA A 82 -7.86 13.02 -6.54
N ALA A 83 -8.44 12.67 -5.39
CA ALA A 83 -9.88 12.75 -5.17
C ALA A 83 -10.41 14.18 -5.07
N ALA A 84 -9.65 15.09 -4.44
CA ALA A 84 -10.03 16.50 -4.30
C ALA A 84 -9.93 17.26 -5.62
N ASP A 85 -8.93 16.93 -6.43
CA ASP A 85 -8.64 17.61 -7.69
C ASP A 85 -9.35 16.96 -8.90
N PHE A 86 -10.18 15.94 -8.69
CA PHE A 86 -10.86 15.24 -9.78
C PHE A 86 -11.91 16.14 -10.49
N PRO A 87 -11.96 16.18 -11.84
CA PRO A 87 -11.11 15.47 -12.80
C PRO A 87 -9.88 16.31 -13.19
N SER A 88 -8.72 16.01 -12.61
CA SER A 88 -7.44 16.60 -13.02
C SER A 88 -6.48 15.48 -13.37
N VAL A 89 -5.95 15.52 -14.60
CA VAL A 89 -5.02 14.52 -15.17
C VAL A 89 -3.62 14.64 -14.55
N VAL A 90 -3.31 15.76 -13.88
CA VAL A 90 -1.98 16.07 -13.30
C VAL A 90 -1.84 15.55 -11.86
N ALA A 91 -2.94 15.21 -11.20
CA ALA A 91 -2.94 14.83 -9.78
C ALA A 91 -2.56 13.35 -9.51
N VAL A 92 -2.18 12.60 -10.56
CA VAL A 92 -1.81 11.18 -10.52
C VAL A 92 -0.34 11.00 -10.85
#